data_AF-A0A2P6PA18-F1
#
_entry.id   AF-A0A2P6PA18-F1
#
_cell.length_a   1.000
_cell.length_b   1.000
_cell.length_c   1.000
_cell.angle_alpha   90.00
_cell.angle_beta   90.00
_cell.angle_gamma   90.00
#
_symmetry.space_group_name_H-M   'P 1'
#
loop_
_entity.id
_entity.type
_entity.pdbx_description
1 polymer ?
#
loop_
_entity_poly.entity_id
_entity_poly.type
_entity_poly.pdbx_seq_one_letter_code
_entity_poly.pdbx_strand_id
1 'polypeptide(L)'
;MASRVFHSILIGAFSFFLSQVSTKPWLKLPATIPNPTSSSATYGTLKRGFYNHKLTKELIDQDDAVFIGPYITRHTYPLVCGPHGIQYLINLPGSGHRINGELYALVTRGLARFDELEGTSVGLYERLTVVGGQWGQRGRRSGRGRGLFRSQKLR
;
A
#
# COMPACT_ATOMS: atom_id res chain seq x y z
N MET A 1 -23.71 -35.16 49.51
CA MET A 1 -24.50 -34.20 48.70
C MET A 1 -23.62 -33.05 48.18
N ALA A 2 -22.51 -33.34 47.50
CA ALA A 2 -21.54 -32.30 47.05
C ALA A 2 -21.20 -32.36 45.55
N SER A 3 -21.84 -33.26 44.79
CA SER A 3 -21.48 -33.50 43.38
C SER A 3 -22.36 -32.71 42.38
N ARG A 4 -23.51 -32.18 42.81
CA ARG A 4 -24.45 -31.49 41.91
C ARG A 4 -24.25 -29.99 41.80
N VAL A 5 -23.47 -29.37 42.70
CA VAL A 5 -23.23 -27.91 42.67
C VAL A 5 -22.09 -27.53 41.70
N PHE A 6 -21.12 -28.43 41.48
CA PHE A 6 -19.99 -28.17 40.56
C PHE A 6 -20.36 -28.23 39.07
N HIS A 7 -21.41 -28.96 38.70
CA HIS A 7 -21.83 -29.07 37.30
C HIS A 7 -22.53 -27.79 36.78
N SER A 8 -23.18 -27.02 37.65
CA SER A 8 -23.90 -25.81 37.22
C SER A 8 -23.00 -24.59 37.00
N ILE A 9 -21.86 -24.52 37.70
CA ILE A 9 -20.92 -23.39 37.57
C ILE A 9 -20.14 -23.47 36.24
N LEU A 10 -19.81 -24.68 35.77
CA LEU A 10 -19.13 -24.86 34.49
C LEU A 10 -19.99 -24.51 33.27
N ILE A 11 -21.30 -24.79 33.32
CA ILE A 11 -22.21 -24.50 32.20
C ILE A 11 -22.44 -22.98 32.06
N GLY A 12 -22.53 -22.25 33.18
CA GLY A 12 -22.69 -20.79 33.17
C GLY A 12 -21.49 -20.06 32.56
N ALA A 13 -20.26 -20.50 32.86
CA ALA A 13 -19.05 -19.91 32.31
C ALA A 13 -18.90 -20.18 30.80
N PHE A 14 -19.36 -21.33 30.32
CA PHE A 14 -19.31 -21.69 28.90
C PHE A 14 -20.29 -20.86 28.05
N SER A 15 -21.48 -20.58 28.58
CA SER A 15 -22.46 -19.70 27.91
C SER A 15 -22.07 -18.22 27.92
N PHE A 16 -21.38 -17.74 28.98
CA PHE A 16 -20.86 -16.36 28.99
C PHE A 16 -19.74 -16.18 27.95
N PHE A 17 -18.88 -17.19 27.77
CA PHE A 17 -17.80 -17.15 26.79
C PHE A 17 -18.33 -17.17 25.34
N LEU A 18 -19.42 -17.91 25.07
CA LEU A 18 -20.06 -17.91 23.75
C LEU A 18 -20.86 -16.63 23.47
N SER A 19 -21.31 -15.91 24.50
CA SER A 19 -21.94 -14.58 24.35
C SER A 19 -20.91 -13.47 24.04
N GLN A 20 -19.64 -13.64 24.43
CA GLN A 20 -18.54 -12.73 24.10
C GLN A 20 -17.90 -12.99 22.71
N VAL A 21 -18.33 -14.04 22.00
CA VAL A 21 -17.97 -14.29 20.59
C VAL A 21 -18.97 -13.63 19.62
N SER A 22 -19.92 -12.84 20.15
CA SER A 22 -20.75 -11.93 19.36
C SER A 22 -20.26 -10.50 19.58
N THR A 23 -19.90 -9.79 18.51
CA THR A 23 -19.28 -8.44 18.44
C THR A 23 -17.74 -8.37 18.34
N LYS A 24 -17.14 -9.09 17.38
CA LYS A 24 -15.81 -8.73 16.86
C LYS A 24 -15.92 -8.34 15.38
N PRO A 25 -16.00 -7.04 15.02
CA PRO A 25 -15.97 -6.58 13.63
C PRO A 25 -14.57 -6.73 12.97
N TRP A 26 -13.73 -7.64 13.48
CA TRP A 26 -12.29 -7.70 13.25
C TRP A 26 -11.88 -8.73 12.20
N LEU A 27 -12.79 -9.10 11.30
CA LEU A 27 -12.42 -9.60 9.99
C LEU A 27 -12.81 -8.55 8.94
N LYS A 28 -12.19 -7.36 9.01
CA LYS A 28 -12.04 -6.56 7.79
C LYS A 28 -11.20 -7.41 6.85
N LEU A 29 -11.87 -8.12 5.94
CA LEU A 29 -11.25 -8.66 4.73
C LEU A 29 -10.33 -7.58 4.17
N PRO A 30 -9.15 -7.91 3.61
CA PRO A 30 -8.32 -6.90 2.97
C PRO A 30 -9.23 -6.14 2.01
N ALA A 31 -9.37 -4.82 2.24
CA ALA A 31 -10.26 -3.96 1.47
C ALA A 31 -10.04 -4.33 0.00
N THR A 32 -11.03 -4.97 -0.61
CA THR A 32 -10.93 -5.43 -1.98
C THR A 32 -11.66 -4.36 -2.75
N ILE A 33 -10.90 -3.40 -3.28
CA ILE A 33 -11.48 -2.35 -4.10
C ILE A 33 -12.27 -3.02 -5.24
N PRO A 34 -13.54 -2.66 -5.44
CA PRO A 34 -14.29 -3.17 -6.57
C PRO A 34 -13.64 -2.62 -7.85
N ASN A 35 -12.97 -3.50 -8.60
CA ASN A 35 -12.26 -3.20 -9.85
C ASN A 35 -11.08 -2.23 -9.72
N PRO A 36 -9.92 -2.67 -9.21
CA PRO A 36 -8.70 -1.86 -9.26
C PRO A 36 -8.31 -1.61 -10.72
N THR A 37 -8.43 -0.36 -11.17
CA THR A 37 -8.12 0.02 -12.55
C THR A 37 -6.61 0.10 -12.79
N SER A 38 -5.82 0.39 -11.76
CA SER A 38 -4.38 0.64 -11.90
C SER A 38 -3.59 0.39 -10.62
N SER A 39 -2.30 0.05 -10.79
CA SER A 39 -1.35 -0.16 -9.70
C SER A 39 -0.33 0.96 -9.68
N SER A 40 -0.26 1.72 -8.58
CA SER A 40 0.67 2.82 -8.38
C SER A 40 1.71 2.45 -7.33
N ALA A 41 2.98 2.61 -7.67
CA ALA A 41 4.09 2.39 -6.76
C ALA A 41 4.66 3.74 -6.29
N THR A 42 4.83 3.90 -4.98
CA THR A 42 5.36 5.11 -4.36
C THR A 42 6.72 4.82 -3.74
N TYR A 43 7.65 5.76 -3.86
CA TYR A 43 9.03 5.60 -3.38
C TYR A 43 9.51 6.70 -2.44
N GLY A 44 8.82 7.86 -2.44
CA GLY A 44 9.12 9.02 -1.61
C GLY A 44 8.05 9.33 -0.56
N THR A 45 7.62 10.58 -0.49
CA THR A 45 6.83 11.15 0.62
C THR A 45 5.41 10.61 0.80
N LEU A 46 4.91 9.83 -0.17
CA LEU A 46 3.62 9.14 -0.11
C LEU A 46 3.66 7.82 0.67
N LYS A 47 4.86 7.32 1.00
CA LYS A 47 5.04 6.12 1.81
C LYS A 47 4.60 6.30 3.26
N ARG A 48 4.27 5.19 3.92
CA ARG A 48 4.03 5.16 5.37
C ARG A 48 5.17 5.83 6.13
N GLY A 49 4.81 6.73 7.05
CA GLY A 49 5.77 7.48 7.88
C GLY A 49 6.26 8.80 7.29
N PHE A 50 5.81 9.19 6.08
CA PHE A 50 6.15 10.46 5.46
C PHE A 50 4.96 11.43 5.41
N TYR A 51 5.25 12.73 5.22
CA TYR A 51 4.28 13.82 5.35
C TYR A 51 3.03 13.66 4.46
N ASN A 52 3.20 13.21 3.21
CA ASN A 52 2.09 13.07 2.25
C ASN A 52 1.30 11.76 2.41
N HIS A 53 1.67 10.90 3.36
CA HIS A 53 0.93 9.67 3.62
C HIS A 53 -0.53 9.92 4.06
N LYS A 54 -0.85 11.13 4.51
CA LYS A 54 -2.23 11.55 4.83
C LYS A 54 -3.16 11.34 3.64
N LEU A 55 -2.75 11.73 2.43
CA LEU A 55 -3.55 11.51 1.22
C LEU A 55 -3.75 10.02 0.95
N THR A 56 -2.69 9.22 1.04
CA THR A 56 -2.78 7.76 0.86
C THR A 56 -3.73 7.14 1.88
N LYS A 57 -3.70 7.60 3.13
CA LYS A 57 -4.59 7.14 4.19
C LYS A 57 -6.05 7.53 3.91
N GLU A 58 -6.30 8.78 3.54
CA GLU A 58 -7.64 9.26 3.16
C GLU A 58 -8.22 8.42 2.02
N LEU A 59 -7.42 8.12 0.99
CA LEU A 59 -7.86 7.26 -0.11
C LEU A 59 -8.11 5.81 0.34
N ILE A 60 -7.31 5.27 1.27
CA ILE A 60 -7.60 3.94 1.84
C ILE A 60 -8.91 3.96 2.63
N ASP A 61 -9.15 5.01 3.43
CA ASP A 61 -10.35 5.16 4.25
C ASP A 61 -11.62 5.35 3.38
N GLN A 62 -11.46 5.87 2.15
CA GLN A 62 -12.52 6.04 1.15
C GLN A 62 -12.70 4.84 0.20
N ASP A 63 -12.00 3.73 0.44
CA ASP A 63 -11.94 2.55 -0.44
C ASP A 63 -11.49 2.91 -1.87
N ASP A 64 -10.52 3.81 -1.99
CA ASP A 64 -9.92 4.25 -3.24
C ASP A 64 -8.50 3.76 -3.50
N ALA A 65 -7.86 3.35 -2.42
CA ALA A 65 -6.53 2.82 -2.43
C ALA A 65 -6.44 1.61 -1.54
N VAL A 66 -5.69 0.60 -1.97
CA VAL A 66 -5.42 -0.59 -1.16
C VAL A 66 -3.94 -0.86 -1.20
N PHE A 67 -3.34 -0.97 -0.01
CA PHE A 67 -1.94 -1.34 0.11
C PHE A 67 -1.76 -2.81 -0.26
N ILE A 68 -0.97 -3.06 -1.30
CA ILE A 68 -0.66 -4.40 -1.80
C ILE A 68 0.57 -4.97 -1.08
N GLY A 69 1.59 -4.14 -0.86
CA GLY A 69 2.81 -4.56 -0.18
C GLY A 69 4.05 -3.74 -0.58
N PRO A 70 5.21 -4.09 -0.03
CA PRO A 70 6.47 -3.49 -0.43
C PRO A 70 6.82 -3.91 -1.87
N TYR A 71 7.46 -3.01 -2.61
CA TYR A 71 7.79 -3.17 -4.02
C TYR A 71 9.24 -2.79 -4.27
N ILE A 72 9.91 -3.47 -5.18
CA ILE A 72 11.22 -3.08 -5.65
C ILE A 72 11.24 -3.03 -7.17
N THR A 73 11.87 -1.99 -7.72
CA THR A 73 12.08 -1.88 -9.16
C THR A 73 13.03 -2.99 -9.65
N ARG A 74 12.73 -3.55 -10.83
CA ARG A 74 13.61 -4.54 -11.46
C ARG A 74 14.88 -3.89 -11.99
N HIS A 75 14.73 -2.74 -12.64
CA HIS A 75 15.84 -1.93 -13.13
C HIS A 75 16.30 -0.96 -12.05
N THR A 76 17.57 -0.57 -12.12
CA THR A 76 18.12 0.52 -11.33
C THR A 76 17.71 1.85 -11.94
N TYR A 77 17.46 2.83 -11.09
CA TYR A 77 17.18 4.20 -11.48
C TYR A 77 17.96 5.16 -10.57
N PRO A 78 18.41 6.32 -11.07
CA PRO A 78 18.92 7.38 -10.22
C PRO A 78 17.78 7.99 -9.42
N LEU A 79 17.97 8.09 -8.11
CA LEU A 79 17.10 8.85 -7.20
C LEU A 79 17.93 9.99 -6.63
N VAL A 80 17.56 11.23 -6.97
CA VAL A 80 18.29 12.43 -6.60
C VAL A 80 17.45 13.26 -5.66
N CYS A 81 18.04 13.72 -4.56
CA CYS A 81 17.42 14.74 -3.71
C CYS A 81 17.72 16.11 -4.31
N GLY A 82 16.71 16.87 -4.71
CA GLY A 82 16.92 18.26 -5.07
C GLY A 82 16.41 19.21 -3.98
N PRO A 83 16.13 20.47 -4.34
CA PRO A 83 15.81 21.53 -3.37
C PRO A 83 14.65 21.13 -2.46
N HIS A 84 14.73 21.54 -1.18
CA HIS A 84 13.74 21.22 -0.14
C HIS A 84 13.62 19.72 0.20
N GLY A 85 14.60 18.90 -0.16
CA GLY A 85 14.61 17.46 0.16
C GLY A 85 13.63 16.65 -0.69
N ILE A 86 13.14 17.23 -1.78
CA ILE A 86 12.24 16.54 -2.72
C ILE A 86 13.04 15.49 -3.47
N GLN A 87 12.52 14.26 -3.48
CA GLN A 87 13.16 13.11 -4.13
C GLN A 87 12.68 12.99 -5.57
N TYR A 88 13.63 12.99 -6.50
CA TYR A 88 13.39 12.94 -7.93
C TYR A 88 13.91 11.61 -8.48
N LEU A 89 12.99 10.77 -8.95
CA LEU A 89 13.36 9.64 -9.78
C LEU A 89 13.63 10.12 -11.19
N ILE A 90 14.78 9.74 -11.73
CA ILE A 90 15.18 10.04 -13.09
C ILE A 90 14.90 8.81 -13.96
N ASN A 91 14.25 9.01 -15.11
CA ASN A 91 13.99 7.97 -16.10
C ASN A 91 15.27 7.59 -16.88
N LEU A 92 16.25 7.02 -16.18
CA LEU A 92 17.49 6.52 -16.76
C LEU A 92 17.71 5.07 -16.31
N PRO A 93 16.96 4.10 -16.88
CA PRO A 93 17.02 2.71 -16.46
C PRO A 93 18.42 2.12 -16.65
N GLY A 94 18.91 1.37 -15.67
CA GLY A 94 20.24 0.75 -15.69
C GLY A 94 21.31 1.55 -14.96
N SER A 95 20.98 2.72 -14.43
CA SER A 95 21.88 3.56 -13.63
C SER A 95 21.34 3.77 -12.20
N GLY A 96 22.21 4.15 -11.25
CA GLY A 96 21.81 4.32 -9.85
C GLY A 96 21.49 3.01 -9.14
N HIS A 97 20.36 2.93 -8.43
CA HIS A 97 20.02 1.81 -7.56
C HIS A 97 18.61 1.29 -7.78
N ARG A 98 18.34 0.06 -7.30
CA ARG A 98 16.97 -0.45 -7.27
C ARG A 98 16.19 0.33 -6.22
N ILE A 99 15.01 0.80 -6.60
CA ILE A 99 14.20 1.67 -5.77
C ILE A 99 13.21 0.82 -4.99
N ASN A 100 13.34 0.89 -3.66
CA ASN A 100 12.37 0.31 -2.75
C ASN A 100 11.16 1.24 -2.66
N GLY A 101 9.98 0.67 -2.64
CA GLY A 101 8.70 1.34 -2.76
C GLY A 101 7.59 0.63 -2.00
N GLU A 102 6.42 1.24 -2.00
CA GLU A 102 5.16 0.64 -1.57
C GLU A 102 4.23 0.58 -2.78
N LEU A 103 3.59 -0.56 -3.01
CA LEU A 103 2.62 -0.74 -4.10
C LEU A 103 1.21 -0.59 -3.54
N TYR A 104 0.43 0.25 -4.22
CA TYR A 104 -0.98 0.47 -3.96
C TYR A 104 -1.78 0.13 -5.21
N ALA A 105 -2.86 -0.62 -5.06
CA ALA A 105 -3.89 -0.70 -6.07
C ALA A 105 -4.82 0.49 -5.88
N LEU A 106 -5.13 1.21 -6.96
CA LEU A 106 -5.95 2.40 -6.94
C LEU A 106 -7.11 2.22 -7.92
N VAL A 107 -8.27 2.78 -7.57
CA VAL A 107 -9.31 3.08 -8.56
C VAL A 107 -8.98 4.36 -9.31
N THR A 108 -9.71 4.65 -10.39
CA THR A 108 -9.45 5.81 -11.26
C THR A 108 -9.44 7.14 -10.49
N ARG A 109 -10.34 7.35 -9.51
CA ARG A 109 -10.34 8.57 -8.68
C ARG A 109 -9.09 8.68 -7.79
N GLY A 110 -8.66 7.60 -7.16
CA GLY A 110 -7.43 7.57 -6.36
C GLY A 110 -6.18 7.86 -7.18
N LEU A 111 -6.12 7.34 -8.42
CA LEU A 111 -5.03 7.64 -9.35
C LEU A 111 -4.97 9.14 -9.70
N ALA A 112 -6.12 9.74 -10.04
CA ALA A 112 -6.19 11.17 -10.36
C ALA A 112 -5.69 12.05 -9.20
N ARG A 113 -6.05 11.71 -7.95
CA ARG A 113 -5.60 12.43 -6.75
C ARG A 113 -4.10 12.37 -6.54
N PHE A 114 -3.47 11.21 -6.82
CA PHE A 114 -2.01 11.12 -6.79
C PHE A 114 -1.36 12.00 -7.87
N ASP A 115 -1.97 12.06 -9.05
CA ASP A 115 -1.43 12.84 -10.16
C ASP A 115 -1.61 14.36 -9.96
N GLU A 116 -2.67 14.78 -9.28
CA GLU A 116 -2.86 16.16 -8.80
C GLU A 116 -1.77 16.56 -7.79
N LEU A 117 -1.52 15.74 -6.78
CA LEU A 117 -0.54 16.04 -5.73
C LEU A 117 0.88 16.16 -6.30
N GLU A 118 1.24 15.26 -7.22
CA GLU A 118 2.55 15.25 -7.87
C GLU A 118 2.62 16.25 -9.04
N GLY A 119 1.57 17.03 -9.30
CA GLY A 119 1.55 18.02 -10.38
C GLY A 119 1.82 17.43 -11.77
N THR A 120 1.32 16.22 -12.03
CA THR A 120 1.49 15.55 -13.34
C THR A 120 0.80 16.34 -14.45
N SER A 121 -0.33 16.99 -14.15
CA SER A 121 -1.07 17.85 -15.08
C SER A 121 -0.31 19.12 -15.46
N VAL A 122 0.54 19.64 -14.58
CA VAL A 122 1.37 20.84 -14.80
C VAL A 122 2.79 20.51 -15.28
N GLY A 123 3.10 19.23 -15.47
CA GLY A 123 4.37 18.75 -16.04
C GLY A 123 5.54 18.75 -15.06
N LEU A 124 5.29 18.77 -13.74
CA LEU A 124 6.35 18.62 -12.73
C LEU A 124 6.88 17.19 -12.70
N TYR A 125 5.99 16.20 -12.87
CA TYR A 125 6.35 14.80 -13.00
C TYR A 125 5.59 14.16 -14.16
N GLU A 126 6.17 13.10 -14.74
CA GLU A 126 5.54 12.23 -15.72
C GLU A 126 5.28 10.84 -15.14
N ARG A 127 4.23 10.18 -15.63
CA ARG A 127 3.93 8.80 -15.27
C ARG A 127 4.92 7.85 -15.95
N LEU A 128 5.74 7.18 -15.16
CA LEU A 128 6.70 6.17 -15.62
C LEU A 128 6.20 4.77 -15.26
N THR A 129 5.94 3.93 -16.27
CA THR A 129 5.61 2.52 -16.03
C THR A 129 6.88 1.75 -15.71
N VAL A 130 7.02 1.27 -14.46
CA VAL A 130 8.20 0.52 -14.02
C VAL A 130 7.82 -0.92 -13.70
N VAL A 131 8.62 -1.85 -14.22
CA VAL A 131 8.49 -3.28 -13.91
C VAL A 131 9.26 -3.59 -12.64
N GLY A 132 8.68 -4.41 -11.78
CA GLY A 132 9.25 -4.75 -10.49
C GLY A 132 8.54 -5.93 -9.86
N GLY A 133 8.90 -6.19 -8.60
CA GLY A 133 8.40 -7.31 -7.83
C GLY A 133 8.06 -6.90 -6.42
N GLN A 134 7.12 -7.62 -5.83
CA GLN A 134 6.79 -7.50 -4.41
C GLN A 134 7.95 -8.03 -3.55
N TRP A 135 8.30 -7.32 -2.47
CA TRP A 135 9.40 -7.70 -1.59
C TRP A 135 8.93 -8.68 -0.48
N GLY A 136 9.34 -9.95 -0.55
CA GLY A 136 9.07 -11.02 0.43
C GLY A 136 7.77 -11.80 0.18
N GLN A 137 7.72 -13.14 0.14
CA GLN A 137 8.33 -14.12 1.04
C GLN A 137 9.27 -15.10 0.32
N ARG A 138 10.34 -15.56 0.99
CA ARG A 138 11.19 -16.68 0.53
C ARG A 138 10.29 -17.88 0.16
N GLY A 139 10.32 -18.31 -1.10
CA GLY A 139 9.78 -19.61 -1.52
C GLY A 139 8.59 -19.61 -2.49
N ARG A 140 7.92 -18.49 -2.78
CA ARG A 140 6.90 -18.42 -3.84
C ARG A 140 7.38 -17.49 -4.95
N ARG A 141 7.30 -17.97 -6.21
CA ARG A 141 7.68 -17.22 -7.42
C ARG A 141 7.21 -15.77 -7.30
N SER A 142 8.17 -14.83 -7.27
CA SER A 142 7.90 -13.39 -7.27
C SER A 142 6.93 -13.07 -8.41
N GLY A 143 5.70 -12.68 -8.07
CA GLY A 143 4.72 -12.22 -9.03
C GLY A 143 5.28 -10.99 -9.75
N ARG A 144 5.36 -11.03 -11.09
CA ARG A 144 5.75 -9.87 -11.89
C ARG A 144 4.63 -8.84 -11.77
N GLY A 145 4.91 -7.72 -11.11
CA GLY A 145 4.01 -6.58 -11.01
C GLY A 145 4.46 -5.46 -11.94
N ARG A 146 3.51 -4.77 -12.57
CA ARG A 146 3.76 -3.45 -13.15
C ARG A 146 3.26 -2.42 -12.14
N GLY A 147 4.14 -1.49 -11.77
CA GLY A 147 3.82 -0.38 -10.89
C GLY A 147 4.07 0.94 -11.62
N LEU A 148 3.15 1.88 -11.48
CA LEU A 148 3.33 3.22 -12.01
C LEU A 148 4.13 4.05 -11.01
N PHE A 149 5.32 4.48 -11.41
CA PHE A 149 6.13 5.48 -10.70
C PHE A 149 5.86 6.85 -11.31
N ARG A 150 6.19 7.92 -10.58
CA ARG A 150 6.33 9.26 -11.16
C ARG A 150 7.82 9.54 -11.35
N SER A 151 8.22 10.09 -12.49
CA SER A 151 9.59 10.50 -12.79
C SER A 151 9.60 11.98 -13.13
N GLN A 152 10.66 12.71 -12.81
CA GLN A 152 10.83 14.07 -13.35
C GLN A 152 11.33 14.01 -14.78
N LYS A 153 10.91 14.97 -15.60
CA LYS A 153 11.40 15.15 -16.95
C LYS A 153 12.65 16.03 -16.88
N LEU A 154 13.81 15.45 -17.15
CA LEU A 154 15.01 16.24 -17.37
C LEU A 154 14.76 17.11 -18.61
N ARG A 155 14.76 18.44 -18.42
CA ARG A 155 14.73 19.40 -19.52
C ARG A 155 16.14 19.79 -19.91
#